data_AF-A0A963YPD6-F1
#
_entry.id   AF-A0A963YPD6-F1
#
_cell.length_a   1.000
_cell.length_b   1.000
_cell.length_c   1.000
_cell.angle_alpha   90.00
_cell.angle_beta   90.00
_cell.angle_gamma   90.00
#
_symmetry.space_group_name_H-M   'P 1'
#
loop_
_entity.id
_entity.type
_entity.pdbx_description
1 polymer ?
#
loop_
_entity_poly.entity_id
_entity_poly.type
_entity_poly.pdbx_seq_one_letter_code
_entity_poly.pdbx_strand_id
1 'polypeptide(L)'
;MDVILTLDQERLVADAVAVGRFQRPEDVVREALTLWERRERELAAFRVDLDRIEASMAAGDARPVKEESMRELVDSVKRRGRERLAEKAARQG
;
A
#
# COMPACT_ATOMS: atom_id res chain seq x y z
N MET A 1 -27.36 -4.75 10.90
CA MET A 1 -26.32 -5.79 11.02
C MET A 1 -25.95 -5.81 12.48
N ASP A 2 -26.10 -6.95 13.12
CA ASP A 2 -25.72 -7.12 14.52
C ASP A 2 -24.35 -7.78 14.56
N VAL A 3 -23.41 -7.16 15.27
CA VAL A 3 -22.03 -7.64 15.38
C VAL A 3 -21.73 -7.84 16.86
N ILE A 4 -21.24 -9.04 17.20
CA ILE A 4 -20.78 -9.35 18.54
C ILE A 4 -19.30 -9.00 18.59
N LEU A 5 -18.96 -8.05 19.44
CA LEU A 5 -17.58 -7.64 19.68
C LEU A 5 -16.94 -8.54 20.75
N THR A 6 -15.61 -8.64 20.71
CA THR A 6 -14.89 -9.21 21.84
C THR A 6 -14.93 -8.23 23.02
N LEU A 7 -14.73 -8.73 24.24
CA LEU A 7 -14.70 -7.89 25.44
C LEU A 7 -13.69 -6.73 25.32
N ASP A 8 -12.53 -6.99 24.72
CA ASP A 8 -11.51 -5.97 24.51
C ASP A 8 -11.93 -4.91 23.49
N GLN A 9 -12.66 -5.31 22.45
CA GLN A 9 -13.20 -4.38 21.45
C GLN A 9 -14.30 -3.51 22.07
N GLU A 10 -15.18 -4.07 22.88
CA GLU A 10 -16.21 -3.31 23.61
C GLU A 10 -15.57 -2.25 24.50
N ARG A 11 -14.53 -2.62 25.25
CA ARG A 11 -13.77 -1.69 26.09
C ARG A 11 -13.11 -0.58 25.26
N LEU A 12 -12.45 -0.94 24.17
CA LEU A 12 -11.80 0.04 23.27
C LEU A 12 -12.82 1.04 22.70
N VAL A 13 -14.00 0.56 22.29
CA VAL A 13 -15.10 1.39 21.78
C VAL A 13 -15.63 2.31 22.89
N ALA A 14 -15.87 1.77 24.08
CA ALA A 14 -16.36 2.54 25.23
C ALA A 14 -15.38 3.65 25.63
N ASP A 15 -14.09 3.34 25.70
CA ASP A 15 -13.04 4.32 26.02
C ASP A 15 -12.99 5.45 24.98
N ALA A 16 -13.09 5.10 23.69
CA ALA A 16 -13.06 6.07 22.60
C ALA A 16 -14.27 7.02 22.62
N VAL A 17 -15.44 6.54 23.04
CA VAL A 17 -16.64 7.38 23.24
C VAL A 17 -16.52 8.21 24.51
N ALA A 18 -16.03 7.62 25.61
CA ALA A 18 -15.91 8.29 26.90
C ALA A 18 -14.98 9.52 26.84
N VAL A 19 -13.89 9.46 26.07
CA VAL A 19 -12.99 10.60 25.86
C VAL A 19 -13.47 11.57 24.77
N GLY A 20 -14.66 11.33 24.19
CA GLY A 20 -15.27 12.19 23.18
C GLY A 20 -14.64 12.10 21.80
N ARG A 21 -13.76 11.12 21.54
CA ARG A 21 -13.16 10.91 20.20
C ARG A 21 -14.23 10.52 19.18
N PHE A 22 -15.24 9.76 19.61
CA PHE A 22 -16.42 9.41 18.82
C PHE A 22 -17.69 9.70 19.62
N GLN A 23 -18.75 10.08 18.93
CA GLN A 23 -20.03 10.37 19.57
C GLN A 23 -20.82 9.11 19.90
N ARG A 24 -20.65 8.05 19.09
CA ARG A 24 -21.38 6.80 19.24
C ARG A 24 -20.50 5.59 18.90
N PRO A 25 -20.78 4.41 19.48
CA PRO A 25 -20.08 3.16 19.16
C PRO A 25 -20.05 2.82 17.67
N GLU A 26 -21.14 3.07 16.95
CA GLU A 26 -21.26 2.72 15.53
C GLU A 26 -20.29 3.52 14.65
N ASP A 27 -19.90 4.72 15.09
CA ASP A 27 -18.93 5.55 14.37
C ASP A 27 -17.51 4.95 14.50
N VAL A 28 -17.19 4.27 15.62
CA VAL A 28 -15.93 3.51 15.79
C VAL A 28 -15.90 2.31 14.85
N VAL A 29 -17.00 1.56 14.78
CA VAL A 29 -17.10 0.38 13.90
C VAL A 29 -17.01 0.79 12.43
N ARG A 30 -17.64 1.91 12.04
CA ARG A 30 -17.54 2.43 10.66
C ARG A 30 -16.11 2.83 10.30
N GLU A 31 -15.39 3.46 11.23
CA GLU A 31 -13.97 3.79 11.03
C GLU A 31 -13.13 2.51 10.87
N ALA A 32 -13.33 1.51 11.72
CA ALA A 32 -12.62 0.23 11.64
C ALA A 32 -12.85 -0.47 10.29
N LEU A 33 -14.09 -0.48 9.80
CA LEU A 33 -14.43 -1.04 8.48
C LEU A 33 -13.80 -0.24 7.34
N THR A 34 -13.76 1.09 7.44
CA THR A 34 -13.11 1.95 6.44
C THR A 34 -11.61 1.64 6.33
N LEU A 35 -10.94 1.48 7.48
CA LEU A 35 -9.53 1.09 7.53
C LEU A 35 -9.30 -0.31 6.97
N TRP A 36 -10.20 -1.25 7.29
CA TRP A 36 -10.11 -2.61 6.75
C TRP A 36 -10.32 -2.64 5.23
N GLU A 37 -11.33 -1.95 4.69
CA GLU A 37 -11.55 -1.85 3.25
C GLU A 37 -10.33 -1.29 2.51
N ARG A 38 -9.71 -0.25 3.06
CA ARG A 38 -8.48 0.30 2.49
C ARG A 38 -7.37 -0.74 2.46
N ARG A 39 -7.14 -1.45 3.57
CA ARG A 39 -6.16 -2.52 3.65
C ARG A 39 -6.44 -3.62 2.62
N GLU A 40 -7.70 -4.03 2.45
CA GLU A 40 -8.06 -5.06 1.47
C GLU A 40 -7.80 -4.59 0.03
N ARG A 41 -8.08 -3.32 -0.29
CA ARG A 41 -7.76 -2.75 -1.61
C ARG A 41 -6.24 -2.71 -1.87
N GLU A 42 -5.46 -2.30 -0.86
CA GLU A 42 -3.99 -2.30 -0.96
C GLU A 42 -3.44 -3.73 -1.12
N LEU A 43 -3.97 -4.71 -0.40
CA LEU A 43 -3.61 -6.12 -0.55
C LEU A 43 -3.99 -6.69 -1.92
N ALA A 44 -5.15 -6.30 -2.46
CA ALA A 44 -5.55 -6.70 -3.81
C ALA A 44 -4.59 -6.16 -4.88
N ALA A 45 -4.20 -4.89 -4.79
CA ALA A 45 -3.21 -4.30 -5.69
C ALA A 45 -1.85 -5.00 -5.59
N PHE A 46 -1.39 -5.28 -4.37
CA PHE A 46 -0.15 -6.02 -4.14
C PHE A 46 -0.18 -7.43 -4.74
N ARG A 47 -1.31 -8.16 -4.63
CA ARG A 47 -1.47 -9.49 -5.24
C ARG A 47 -1.34 -9.44 -6.76
N VAL A 48 -1.94 -8.44 -7.42
CA VAL A 48 -1.80 -8.26 -8.88
C VAL A 48 -0.33 -8.04 -9.27
N ASP A 49 0.40 -7.24 -8.49
CA ASP A 49 1.84 -7.05 -8.72
C ASP A 49 2.63 -8.34 -8.50
N LEU A 50 2.30 -9.11 -7.47
CA LEU A 50 2.94 -10.40 -7.19
C LEU A 50 2.69 -11.40 -8.31
N ASP A 51 1.45 -11.56 -8.76
CA ASP A 51 1.07 -12.44 -9.87
C ASP A 51 1.86 -12.10 -11.15
N ARG A 52 2.01 -10.80 -11.43
CA ARG A 52 2.82 -10.32 -12.57
C ARG A 52 4.29 -10.68 -12.42
N ILE A 53 4.85 -10.54 -11.22
CA ILE A 53 6.24 -10.89 -10.95
C ILE A 53 6.43 -12.40 -11.12
N GLU A 54 5.56 -13.23 -10.55
CA GLU A 54 5.60 -14.68 -10.66
C GLU A 54 5.52 -15.14 -12.13
N ALA A 55 4.62 -14.55 -12.92
CA ALA A 55 4.51 -14.84 -14.35
C ALA A 55 5.79 -14.48 -15.12
N SER A 56 6.38 -13.30 -14.85
CA SER A 56 7.64 -12.87 -15.50
C SER A 56 8.81 -13.76 -15.09
N MET A 57 8.87 -14.19 -13.83
CA MET A 57 9.87 -15.15 -13.38
C MET A 57 9.70 -16.52 -14.06
N ALA A 58 8.46 -17.02 -14.18
CA ALA A 58 8.17 -18.27 -14.89
C ALA A 58 8.51 -18.20 -16.39
N ALA A 59 8.39 -17.01 -17.01
CA ALA A 59 8.82 -16.75 -18.37
C ALA A 59 10.35 -16.66 -18.55
N GLY A 60 11.12 -16.68 -17.45
CA GLY A 60 12.58 -16.64 -17.47
C GLY A 60 13.18 -15.23 -17.44
N ASP A 61 12.38 -14.20 -17.18
CA ASP A 61 12.87 -12.81 -17.12
C ASP A 61 13.62 -12.49 -15.83
N ALA A 62 13.53 -13.38 -14.82
CA ALA A 62 14.23 -13.22 -13.56
C ALA A 62 15.74 -13.25 -13.76
N ARG A 63 16.46 -12.33 -13.10
CA ARG A 63 17.93 -12.29 -13.14
C ARG A 63 18.49 -12.36 -11.72
N PRO A 64 19.57 -13.13 -11.49
CA PRO A 64 20.29 -13.08 -10.23
C PRO A 64 20.75 -11.66 -9.93
N VAL A 65 20.52 -11.20 -8.71
CA VAL A 65 21.04 -9.91 -8.26
C VAL A 65 22.54 -10.06 -8.00
N LYS A 66 23.35 -9.48 -8.90
CA LYS A 66 24.80 -9.34 -8.75
C LYS A 66 25.16 -7.88 -8.47
N GLU A 67 26.29 -7.64 -7.85
CA GLU A 67 26.74 -6.29 -7.50
C GLU A 67 26.94 -5.42 -8.74
N GLU A 68 27.49 -6.00 -9.82
CA GLU A 68 27.64 -5.34 -11.12
C GLU A 68 26.28 -4.96 -11.70
N SER A 69 25.33 -5.90 -11.70
CA SER A 69 23.97 -5.68 -12.19
C SER A 69 23.22 -4.63 -11.37
N MET A 70 23.51 -4.51 -10.08
CA MET A 70 22.94 -3.47 -9.22
C MET A 70 23.51 -2.09 -9.57
N ARG A 71 24.82 -1.99 -9.81
CA ARG A 71 25.45 -0.73 -10.28
C ARG A 71 24.85 -0.27 -11.61
N GLU A 72 24.75 -1.17 -12.58
CA GLU A 72 24.13 -0.90 -13.89
C GLU A 72 22.67 -0.46 -13.75
N LEU A 73 21.91 -1.11 -12.86
CA LEU A 73 20.53 -0.74 -12.57
C LEU A 73 20.43 0.67 -12.00
N VAL A 74 21.28 1.01 -11.02
CA VAL A 74 21.31 2.35 -10.41
C VAL A 74 21.61 3.42 -11.46
N ASP A 75 22.60 3.21 -12.32
CA ASP A 75 22.97 4.16 -13.36
C ASP A 75 21.86 4.34 -14.41
N SER A 76 21.22 3.23 -14.81
CA SER A 76 20.05 3.23 -15.69
C SER A 76 18.87 3.99 -15.10
N VAL A 77 18.56 3.78 -13.81
CA VAL A 77 17.49 4.51 -13.11
C VAL A 77 17.80 6.00 -13.01
N LYS A 78 19.03 6.37 -12.62
CA LYS A 78 19.46 7.78 -12.56
C LYS A 78 19.34 8.47 -13.91
N ARG A 79 19.81 7.82 -14.99
CA ARG A 79 19.71 8.37 -16.35
C ARG A 79 18.26 8.61 -16.76
N ARG A 80 17.39 7.60 -16.64
CA ARG A 80 15.96 7.73 -16.96
C ARG A 80 15.26 8.79 -16.13
N GLY A 81 15.64 8.92 -14.85
CA GLY A 81 15.13 9.97 -13.98
C GLY A 81 15.47 11.38 -14.50
N ARG A 82 16.72 11.60 -14.89
CA ARG A 82 17.17 12.89 -15.47
C ARG A 82 16.50 13.20 -16.80
N GLU A 83 16.36 12.22 -17.68
CA GLU A 83 15.67 12.38 -18.97
C GLU A 83 14.22 12.84 -18.76
N ARG A 84 13.47 12.17 -17.88
CA ARG A 84 12.09 12.55 -17.55
C ARG A 84 11.98 13.93 -16.91
N LEU A 85 12.96 14.34 -16.11
CA LEU A 85 13.00 15.69 -15.52
C LEU A 85 13.24 16.76 -16.59
N ALA A 86 14.17 16.52 -17.50
CA ALA A 86 14.44 17.42 -18.63
C ALA A 86 13.22 17.55 -19.55
N GLU A 87 12.55 16.44 -19.87
CA GLU A 87 11.30 16.44 -20.65
C GLU A 87 10.19 17.24 -19.97
N LYS A 88 10.05 17.12 -18.65
CA LYS A 88 9.07 17.91 -17.88
C LYS A 88 9.40 19.41 -17.92
N ALA A 89 10.67 19.77 -17.76
CA ALA A 89 11.11 21.16 -17.83
C ALA A 89 10.88 21.77 -19.22
N ALA A 90 11.17 21.01 -20.28
CA ALA A 90 10.95 21.45 -21.67
C ALA A 90 9.46 21.58 -22.06
N ARG A 91 8.53 20.96 -21.31
CA ARG A 91 7.08 21.11 -21.50
C ARG A 91 6.47 22.27 -20.71
N GLN A 92 7.23 22.87 -19.79
CA GLN A 92 6.76 23.92 -18.87
C GLN A 92 7.35 25.30 -19.16
N GLY A 93 8.35 25.41 -20.05
CA GLY A 93 8.92 26.67 -20.56
C GLY A 93 8.55 26.87 -22.02
#